data_AF-A0A3P6H1Q5-F1
#
_entry.id   AF-A0A3P6H1Q5-F1
#
_cell.length_a   1.000
_cell.length_b   1.000
_cell.length_c   1.000
_cell.angle_alpha   90.00
_cell.angle_beta   90.00
_cell.angle_gamma   90.00
#
_symmetry.space_group_name_H-M   'P 1'
#
loop_
_entity.id
_entity.type
_entity.pdbx_description
1 polymer ?
#
loop_
_entity_poly.entity_id
_entity_poly.type
_entity_poly.pdbx_seq_one_letter_code
_entity_poly.pdbx_strand_id
1 'polypeptide(L)'
;MAKLMAMGNYVVHVAVKNDVKESRSTLVWALRNLGAKKVCILHVYQPKTASPAARKLEEPEAIMYETLHDYFDICQQEGVLFCSVAFLYF
;
A
#
# COMPACT_ATOMS: atom_id res chain seq x y z
N MET A 1 -1.53 -5.26 10.12
CA MET A 1 -0.30 -6.06 10.00
C MET A 1 0.08 -6.13 8.52
N ALA A 2 1.11 -5.39 8.12
CA ALA A 2 1.64 -5.35 6.75
C ALA A 2 2.79 -6.37 6.60
N LYS A 3 2.96 -6.95 5.41
CA LYS A 3 3.94 -8.02 5.15
C LYS A 3 4.99 -7.54 4.13
N LEU A 4 6.26 -7.82 4.43
CA LEU A 4 7.41 -7.40 3.62
C LEU A 4 7.90 -8.57 2.76
N MET A 5 8.17 -8.33 1.47
CA MET A 5 8.84 -9.28 0.59
C MET A 5 10.00 -8.58 -0.13
N ALA A 6 11.19 -9.17 -0.10
CA ALA A 6 12.38 -8.63 -0.76
C ALA A 6 12.77 -9.55 -1.93
N MET A 7 12.73 -9.03 -3.16
CA MET A 7 13.22 -9.73 -4.35
C MET A 7 14.01 -8.74 -5.22
N GLY A 8 15.31 -9.00 -5.40
CA GLY A 8 16.16 -8.44 -6.46
C GLY A 8 16.46 -6.93 -6.39
N ASN A 9 17.72 -6.59 -6.12
CA ASN A 9 18.36 -5.28 -6.36
C ASN A 9 17.52 -4.02 -6.06
N TYR A 10 17.53 -3.59 -4.79
CA TYR A 10 17.10 -2.28 -4.29
C TYR A 10 15.60 -1.93 -4.34
N VAL A 11 14.72 -2.88 -4.71
CA VAL A 11 13.26 -2.69 -4.68
C VAL A 11 12.65 -3.31 -3.42
N VAL A 12 12.02 -2.49 -2.59
CA VAL A 12 11.30 -2.94 -1.39
C VAL A 12 9.81 -3.07 -1.71
N HIS A 13 9.23 -4.26 -1.47
CA HIS A 13 7.79 -4.47 -1.62
C HIS A 13 7.10 -4.40 -0.27
N VAL A 14 6.14 -3.49 -0.13
CA VAL A 14 5.37 -3.27 1.11
C VAL A 14 3.90 -3.55 0.85
N ALA A 15 3.36 -4.59 1.48
CA ALA A 15 1.93 -4.85 1.44
C ALA A 15 1.18 -3.90 2.37
N VAL A 16 0.20 -3.16 1.83
CA VAL A 16 -0.61 -2.19 2.57
C VAL A 16 -2.10 -2.51 2.41
N LYS A 17 -2.92 -1.94 3.29
CA LYS A 17 -4.39 -2.09 3.31
C LYS A 17 -5.06 -0.77 2.95
N ASN A 18 -6.39 -0.78 2.79
CA ASN A 18 -7.20 0.44 2.68
C ASN A 18 -7.02 1.41 3.86
N ASP A 19 -6.65 0.92 5.06
CA ASP A 19 -6.36 1.79 6.19
C ASP A 19 -4.91 2.29 6.14
N VAL A 20 -4.75 3.53 5.65
CA VAL A 20 -3.46 4.24 5.59
C VAL A 20 -2.85 4.37 6.97
N LYS A 21 -3.64 4.68 8.01
CA LYS A 21 -3.11 4.86 9.37
C LYS A 21 -2.53 3.58 9.92
N GLU A 22 -3.19 2.44 9.68
CA GLU A 22 -2.69 1.12 10.12
C GLU A 22 -1.37 0.76 9.42
N SER A 23 -1.23 1.12 8.14
CA SER A 23 -0.08 0.71 7.32
C SER A 23 1.08 1.72 7.32
N ARG A 24 0.85 2.98 7.68
CA ARG A 24 1.82 4.08 7.64
C ARG A 24 3.09 3.75 8.41
N SER A 25 2.98 3.29 9.65
CA SER A 25 4.15 2.99 10.49
C SER A 25 5.03 1.90 9.88
N THR A 26 4.42 0.91 9.22
CA THR A 26 5.16 -0.17 8.56
C THR A 26 5.86 0.34 7.30
N LEU A 27 5.18 1.16 6.49
CA LEU A 27 5.77 1.77 5.31
C LEU A 27 6.96 2.65 5.69
N VAL A 28 6.80 3.60 6.61
CA VAL A 28 7.89 4.48 7.06
C VAL A 28 9.07 3.68 7.63
N TRP A 29 8.79 2.66 8.44
CA TRP A 29 9.85 1.79 8.96
C TRP A 29 10.61 1.09 7.83
N ALA A 30 9.91 0.53 6.85
CA ALA A 30 10.53 -0.15 5.71
C ALA A 30 11.39 0.80 4.88
N LEU A 31 10.89 2.01 4.60
CA LEU A 31 11.61 3.02 3.82
C LEU A 31 12.95 3.42 4.48
N ARG A 32 12.92 3.68 5.79
CA ARG A 32 14.10 4.13 6.54
C ARG A 32 15.14 3.04 6.79
N ASN A 33 14.70 1.81 7.05
CA ASN A 33 15.59 0.73 7.50
C ASN A 33 16.15 -0.12 6.36
N LEU A 34 15.47 -0.18 5.21
CA LEU A 34 15.87 -1.06 4.11
C LEU A 34 16.71 -0.35 3.05
N GLY A 35 16.95 0.96 3.20
CA GLY A 35 17.76 1.74 2.24
C GLY A 35 17.16 1.73 0.83
N ALA A 36 15.83 1.71 0.74
CA ALA A 36 15.11 1.52 -0.52
C ALA A 36 15.30 2.72 -1.45
N LYS A 37 15.81 2.48 -2.66
CA LYS A 37 15.80 3.50 -3.74
C LYS A 37 14.52 3.44 -4.58
N LYS A 38 13.83 2.30 -4.54
CA LYS A 38 12.58 2.04 -5.25
C LYS A 38 11.66 1.25 -4.33
N VAL A 39 10.39 1.60 -4.30
CA VAL A 39 9.37 0.89 -3.52
C VAL A 39 8.24 0.45 -4.43
N CYS A 40 7.75 -0.76 -4.18
CA CYS A 40 6.52 -1.26 -4.75
C CYS A 40 5.50 -1.44 -3.62
N ILE A 41 4.43 -0.67 -3.69
CA ILE A 41 3.31 -0.75 -2.77
C ILE A 41 2.35 -1.80 -3.30
N LEU A 42 2.19 -2.87 -2.54
CA LEU A 42 1.26 -3.94 -2.84
C LEU A 42 -0.04 -3.66 -2.09
N HIS A 43 -1.02 -3.07 -2.77
CA HIS A 43 -2.30 -2.82 -2.16
C HIS A 43 -3.11 -4.13 -2.14
N VAL A 44 -3.28 -4.70 -0.95
CA VAL A 44 -4.03 -5.95 -0.78
C VAL A 44 -5.50 -5.61 -0.63
N TYR A 45 -6.29 -5.95 -1.65
CA TYR A 45 -7.73 -5.81 -1.56
C TYR A 45 -8.27 -6.87 -0.62
N GLN A 46 -8.83 -6.44 0.51
CA GLN A 46 -9.57 -7.32 1.40
C GLN A 46 -11.06 -7.00 1.24
N PRO A 47 -11.87 -7.93 0.67
CA PRO A 47 -13.30 -7.75 0.64
C PRO A 47 -13.79 -7.62 2.08
N LYS A 48 -14.40 -6.48 2.43
CA LYS A 48 -15.13 -6.38 3.70
C LYS A 48 -16.26 -7.40 3.59
N THR A 49 -16.32 -8.34 4.54
CA THR A 49 -17.41 -9.31 4.63
C THR A 49 -18.73 -8.54 4.60
N ALA A 50 -19.39 -8.54 3.45
CA ALA A 50 -20.61 -7.79 3.26
C ALA A 50 -21.69 -8.46 4.12
N SER A 51 -22.20 -7.72 5.10
CA SER A 51 -23.59 -7.93 5.49
C SER A 51 -24.43 -7.82 4.20
N PRO A 52 -25.41 -8.70 3.95
CA PRO A 52 -26.20 -8.69 2.72
C PRO A 52 -26.89 -7.34 2.41
N ALA A 53 -26.99 -6.44 3.39
CA ALA A 53 -27.53 -5.08 3.24
C ALA A 53 -26.53 -4.04 2.67
N ALA A 54 -25.23 -4.33 2.64
CA ALA A 54 -24.19 -3.38 2.24
C ALA A 54 -23.75 -3.53 0.77
N ARG A 55 -24.63 -4.00 -0.13
CA ARG A 55 -24.42 -3.99 -1.59
C ARG A 55 -24.48 -2.58 -2.21
N LYS A 56 -24.25 -1.51 -1.43
CA LYS A 56 -23.80 -0.27 -2.03
C LYS A 56 -22.37 -0.55 -2.51
N LEU A 57 -22.29 -0.85 -3.80
CA LEU A 57 -21.08 -0.83 -4.60
C LEU A 57 -20.48 0.58 -4.47
N GLU A 58 -19.75 0.84 -3.39
CA GLU A 58 -18.75 1.89 -3.41
C GLU A 58 -17.70 1.40 -4.41
N GLU A 59 -17.52 2.16 -5.49
CA GLU A 59 -16.61 1.79 -6.58
C GLU A 59 -15.23 1.52 -5.98
N PRO A 60 -14.79 0.25 -5.97
CA PRO A 60 -13.55 -0.12 -5.29
C PRO A 60 -12.37 0.63 -5.89
N GLU A 61 -12.47 1.08 -7.15
CA GLU A 61 -11.48 1.92 -7.79
C GLU A 61 -11.32 3.31 -7.15
N ALA A 62 -12.38 4.02 -6.79
CA ALA A 62 -12.28 5.40 -6.31
C ALA A 62 -11.58 5.50 -4.94
N ILE A 63 -11.98 4.65 -3.98
CA ILE A 63 -11.35 4.53 -2.66
C ILE A 63 -9.89 4.08 -2.82
N MET A 64 -9.64 3.19 -3.78
CA MET A 64 -8.32 2.69 -4.10
C MET A 64 -7.40 3.82 -4.61
N TYR A 65 -7.88 4.69 -5.51
CA TYR A 65 -7.07 5.81 -6.00
C TYR A 65 -6.77 6.86 -4.92
N GLU A 66 -7.74 7.21 -4.06
CA GLU A 66 -7.49 8.14 -2.94
C GLU A 66 -6.44 7.59 -1.97
N THR A 67 -6.57 6.32 -1.57
CA THR A 67 -5.63 5.66 -0.65
C THR A 67 -4.21 5.62 -1.22
N LEU A 68 -4.06 5.49 -2.54
CA LEU A 68 -2.76 5.46 -3.19
C LEU A 68 -2.05 6.81 -3.16
N HIS A 69 -2.78 7.91 -3.34
CA HIS A 69 -2.20 9.25 -3.25
C HIS A 69 -1.54 9.48 -1.89
N ASP A 70 -2.19 9.09 -0.81
CA ASP A 70 -1.63 9.19 0.55
C ASP A 70 -0.33 8.41 0.69
N TYR A 71 -0.25 7.21 0.12
CA TYR A 71 0.97 6.41 0.17
C TYR A 71 2.09 6.97 -0.69
N PHE A 72 1.78 7.56 -1.84
CA PHE A 72 2.74 8.27 -2.68
C PHE A 72 3.34 9.47 -1.93
N ASP A 73 2.50 10.24 -1.25
CA ASP A 73 2.95 11.38 -0.45
C ASP A 73 3.91 10.94 0.66
N ILE A 74 3.63 9.81 1.32
CA ILE A 74 4.55 9.21 2.30
C ILE A 74 5.87 8.78 1.63
N CYS A 75 5.84 8.14 0.46
CA CYS A 75 7.06 7.77 -0.28
C CYS A 75 7.93 9.01 -0.56
N GLN A 76 7.29 10.09 -1.02
CA GLN A 76 7.97 11.32 -1.40
C GLN A 76 8.58 12.04 -0.19
N GLN A 77 7.85 12.12 0.93
CA GLN A 77 8.35 12.70 2.19
C GLN A 77 9.59 11.96 2.72
N GLU A 78 9.69 10.65 2.46
CA GLU A 78 10.82 9.82 2.87
C GLU A 78 11.92 9.74 1.79
N GLY A 79 11.81 10.52 0.71
CA GLY A 79 12.86 10.66 -0.31
C GLY A 79 12.94 9.53 -1.34
N VAL A 80 11.90 8.70 -1.48
CA VAL A 80 11.86 7.64 -2.50
C VAL A 80 11.39 8.18 -3.85
N LEU A 81 12.24 8.02 -4.86
CA LEU A 81 12.05 8.59 -6.20
C LEU A 81 11.12 7.76 -7.11
N PHE A 82 10.86 6.50 -6.75
CA PHE A 82 10.03 5.59 -7.55
C PHE A 82 9.13 4.76 -6.63
N CYS A 83 7.84 5.08 -6.62
CA CYS A 83 6.80 4.22 -6.05
C CYS A 83 5.97 3.60 -7.19
N SER A 84 5.86 2.28 -7.21
CA SER A 84 4.98 1.53 -8.10
C SER A 84 3.87 0.90 -7.27
N VAL A 85 2.67 0.75 -7.83
CA VAL A 85 1.53 0.18 -7.13
C VAL A 85 1.10 -1.09 -7.87
N ALA A 86 0.91 -2.18 -7.13
CA ALA A 86 0.28 -3.39 -7.66
C ALA A 86 -0.89 -3.81 -6.76
N PHE A 87 -1.99 -4.24 -7.41
CA PHE A 87 -3.19 -4.71 -6.73
C PHE A 87 -3.16 -6.21 -6.60
N LEU A 88 -3.30 -6.72 -5.37
CA LEU A 88 -3.43 -8.14 -5.10
C LEU A 88 -4.87 -8.44 -4.70
N TYR A 89 -5.56 -9.15 -5.59
CA TYR A 89 -6.86 -9.77 -5.36
C TYR A 89 -6.60 -11.26 -5.05
N PHE A 90 -6.96 -11.71 -3.85
CA PHE A 90 -6.87 -13.11 -3.44
C PHE A 90 -8.22 -13.80 -3.54
#